data_AF-A0A0L6J3N0-F1
#
_entry.id   AF-A0A0L6J3N0-F1
#
_cell.length_a   1.000
_cell.length_b   1.000
_cell.length_c   1.000
_cell.angle_alpha   90.00
_cell.angle_beta   90.00
_cell.angle_gamma   90.00
#
_symmetry.space_group_name_H-M   'P 1'
#
loop_
_entity.id
_entity.type
_entity.pdbx_description
1 polymer ?
#
loop_
_entity_poly.entity_id
_entity_poly.type
_entity_poly.pdbx_seq_one_letter_code
_entity_poly.pdbx_strand_id
1 'polypeptide(L)'
;MSAKTTVPVFFGTTESVEPKRAFDYWRSTVITGTDLTQPDSEKPFAASRLVASSSHGAIFHTNSSPYILERRPSHMRQDGRDEVGIMLIVRGNGYLEQVNNGSLLGPGDISFQTWGRPGSAAGLTDFEEIRLTVPRATFLAHVGNVDDFAARKFAAGPLNELFAAYLKAFAGSVTKMSDAETGVAVEGALHLLRGVITSQNARADGELSTNALRSLALARIEHRLHDPEFGPDTLAADLRISRSRLYAAFAGGEGIAATIRDARLDRAHDRIVMMRKAGARIASIMASCGFTDPAAFSRAFRQRFGCSPRDLLAQGE
;
A
#
# COMPACT_ATOMS: atom_id res chain seq x y z
N MET A 1 35.15 -9.57 -15.78
CA MET A 1 34.52 -8.66 -14.79
C MET A 1 33.91 -7.51 -15.56
N SER A 2 32.59 -7.51 -15.79
CA SER A 2 31.91 -6.36 -16.41
C SER A 2 31.91 -5.22 -15.39
N ALA A 3 32.36 -4.03 -15.79
CA ALA A 3 32.28 -2.85 -14.93
C ALA A 3 30.82 -2.65 -14.49
N LYS A 4 30.55 -2.64 -13.18
CA LYS A 4 29.23 -2.29 -12.66
C LYS A 4 28.92 -0.88 -13.14
N THR A 5 27.99 -0.77 -14.08
CA THR A 5 27.50 0.54 -14.52
C THR A 5 26.56 1.02 -13.42
N THR A 6 27.00 2.04 -12.68
CA THR A 6 26.19 2.70 -11.66
C THR A 6 25.02 3.43 -12.30
N VAL A 7 23.94 3.64 -11.55
CA VAL A 7 22.76 4.36 -12.06
C VAL A 7 23.11 5.79 -12.51
N PRO A 8 22.48 6.33 -13.57
CA PRO A 8 22.64 7.72 -13.97
C PRO A 8 22.26 8.69 -12.84
N VAL A 9 23.11 9.68 -12.60
CA VAL A 9 22.90 10.73 -11.59
C VAL A 9 22.91 12.10 -12.25
N PHE A 10 21.92 12.92 -11.93
CA PHE A 10 21.88 14.34 -12.21
C PHE A 10 22.00 15.12 -10.89
N PHE A 11 22.81 16.18 -10.89
CA PHE A 11 22.92 17.08 -9.75
C PHE A 11 22.74 18.53 -10.22
N GLY A 12 21.71 19.19 -9.70
CA GLY A 12 21.47 20.61 -9.91
C GLY A 12 21.70 21.39 -8.63
N THR A 13 22.40 22.51 -8.70
CA THR A 13 22.62 23.43 -7.57
C THR A 13 22.54 24.88 -8.04
N THR A 14 22.09 25.78 -7.16
CA THR A 14 22.11 27.23 -7.40
C THR A 14 23.38 27.90 -6.88
N GLU A 15 24.29 27.17 -6.22
CA GLU A 15 25.52 27.75 -5.62
C GLU A 15 26.41 28.49 -6.63
N SER A 16 26.46 28.00 -7.87
CA SER A 16 27.22 28.58 -8.97
C SER A 16 26.41 29.53 -9.85
N VAL A 17 25.15 29.80 -9.49
CA VAL A 17 24.24 30.66 -10.25
C VAL A 17 24.20 32.05 -9.61
N GLU A 18 24.15 33.09 -10.44
CA GLU A 18 23.97 34.46 -9.96
C GLU A 18 22.72 34.55 -9.05
N PRO A 19 22.81 35.14 -7.84
CA PRO A 19 21.71 35.11 -6.86
C PRO A 19 20.36 35.58 -7.40
N LYS A 20 20.34 36.61 -8.25
CA LYS A 20 19.12 37.15 -8.86
C LYS A 20 18.44 36.19 -9.85
N ARG A 21 19.18 35.21 -10.37
CA ARG A 21 18.71 34.23 -11.35
C ARG A 21 18.53 32.84 -10.74
N ALA A 22 18.86 32.65 -9.47
CA ALA A 22 18.86 31.35 -8.81
C ALA A 22 17.49 30.66 -8.86
N PHE A 23 16.41 31.38 -8.54
CA PHE A 23 15.06 30.83 -8.59
C PHE A 23 14.59 30.52 -10.02
N ASP A 24 14.87 31.43 -10.97
CA ASP A 24 14.52 31.21 -12.38
C ASP A 24 15.24 29.99 -12.97
N TYR A 25 16.54 29.86 -12.70
CA TYR A 25 17.32 28.68 -13.09
C TYR A 25 16.72 27.40 -12.49
N TRP A 26 16.37 27.43 -11.20
CA TRP A 26 15.79 26.29 -10.50
C TRP A 26 14.47 25.85 -11.14
N ARG A 27 13.57 26.80 -11.38
CA ARG A 27 12.27 26.60 -12.02
C ARG A 27 12.38 26.12 -13.47
N SER A 28 13.33 26.63 -14.24
CA SER A 28 13.41 26.28 -15.67
C SER A 28 14.19 25.00 -15.96
N THR A 29 15.08 24.60 -15.05
CA THR A 29 16.12 23.61 -15.35
C THR A 29 16.06 22.39 -14.45
N VAL A 30 15.76 22.58 -13.15
CA VAL A 30 15.83 21.50 -12.16
C VAL A 30 14.45 20.90 -11.85
N ILE A 31 13.40 21.73 -11.83
CA ILE A 31 12.02 21.29 -11.59
C ILE A 31 11.14 21.71 -12.77
N THR A 32 11.06 20.84 -13.78
CA THR A 32 10.26 21.06 -15.00
C THR A 32 8.89 20.38 -14.90
N GLY A 33 7.94 20.78 -15.76
CA GLY A 33 6.60 20.18 -15.82
C GLY A 33 5.66 20.60 -14.67
N THR A 34 5.99 21.68 -13.97
CA THR A 34 5.21 22.25 -12.85
C THR A 34 5.35 23.77 -12.83
N ASP A 35 4.38 24.46 -12.24
CA ASP A 35 4.52 25.89 -11.95
C ASP A 35 5.20 26.06 -10.59
N LEU A 36 6.29 26.81 -10.54
CA LEU A 36 6.96 27.17 -9.29
C LEU A 36 6.80 28.66 -8.99
N THR A 37 6.46 28.96 -7.74
CA THR A 37 6.38 30.33 -7.22
C THR A 37 7.22 30.45 -5.96
N GLN A 38 8.01 31.53 -5.85
CA GLN A 38 8.72 31.88 -4.63
C GLN A 38 7.79 32.75 -3.75
N PRO A 39 7.50 32.35 -2.49
CA PRO A 39 6.59 33.13 -1.62
C PRO A 39 7.07 34.55 -1.32
N ASP A 40 8.39 34.74 -1.25
CA ASP A 40 9.04 36.02 -0.94
C ASP A 40 10.20 36.22 -1.94
N SER A 41 9.92 36.91 -3.04
CA SER A 41 10.87 37.13 -4.15
C SER A 41 12.04 38.05 -3.79
N GLU A 42 11.95 38.79 -2.69
CA GLU A 42 13.02 39.69 -2.22
C GLU A 42 14.13 38.93 -1.48
N LYS A 43 13.83 37.71 -0.99
CA LYS A 43 14.83 36.87 -0.33
C LYS A 43 15.71 36.13 -1.34
N PRO A 44 17.02 35.99 -1.06
CA PRO A 44 17.89 35.11 -1.82
C PRO A 44 17.35 33.68 -1.85
N PHE A 45 17.44 33.03 -3.01
CA PHE A 45 17.03 31.63 -3.18
C PHE A 45 18.26 30.73 -3.28
N ALA A 46 18.32 29.69 -2.45
CA ALA A 46 19.37 28.68 -2.49
C ALA A 46 18.77 27.26 -2.52
N ALA A 47 19.20 26.43 -3.47
CA ALA A 47 18.73 25.06 -3.58
C ALA A 47 19.74 24.12 -4.25
N SER A 48 19.67 22.85 -3.89
CA SER A 48 20.37 21.75 -4.54
C SER A 48 19.52 20.49 -4.58
N ARG A 49 19.63 19.72 -5.67
CA ARG A 49 18.91 18.47 -5.88
C ARG A 49 19.78 17.45 -6.57
N LEU A 50 19.90 16.28 -5.96
CA LEU A 50 20.40 15.07 -6.59
C LEU A 50 19.21 14.26 -7.11
N VAL A 51 19.33 13.72 -8.31
CA VAL A 51 18.39 12.75 -8.91
C VAL A 51 19.17 11.54 -9.38
N ALA A 52 18.88 10.37 -8.82
CA ALA A 52 19.43 9.09 -9.28
C ALA A 52 18.31 8.27 -9.91
N SER A 53 18.42 7.94 -11.20
CA SER A 53 17.35 7.28 -11.96
C SER A 53 17.72 5.85 -12.31
N SER A 54 16.79 4.92 -12.15
CA SER A 54 16.92 3.50 -12.47
C SER A 54 15.72 3.01 -13.27
N SER A 55 15.79 1.78 -13.78
CA SER A 55 14.64 1.12 -14.39
C SER A 55 13.49 0.86 -13.40
N HIS A 56 13.77 0.90 -12.09
CA HIS A 56 12.83 0.59 -11.02
C HIS A 56 12.18 1.83 -10.39
N GLY A 57 12.65 3.04 -10.75
CA GLY A 57 12.23 4.29 -10.12
C GLY A 57 13.39 5.28 -9.99
N ALA A 58 13.15 6.39 -9.31
CA ALA A 58 14.16 7.41 -9.08
C ALA A 58 14.18 7.89 -7.63
N ILE A 59 15.37 8.18 -7.12
CA ILE A 59 15.55 8.89 -5.84
C ILE A 59 15.91 10.34 -6.12
N PHE A 60 15.26 11.23 -5.35
CA PHE A 60 15.53 12.65 -5.30
C PHE A 60 15.96 13.00 -3.87
N HIS A 61 17.04 13.76 -3.73
CA HIS A 61 17.43 14.37 -2.46
C HIS A 61 17.53 15.87 -2.69
N THR A 62 16.67 16.64 -2.03
CA THR A 62 16.51 18.08 -2.29
C THR A 62 16.76 18.86 -1.01
N ASN A 63 17.59 19.90 -1.10
CA ASN A 63 17.72 20.96 -0.11
C ASN A 63 17.29 22.25 -0.78
N SER A 64 16.40 23.03 -0.17
CA SER A 64 15.89 24.24 -0.83
C SER A 64 15.35 25.27 0.14
N SER A 65 15.52 26.54 -0.23
CA SER A 65 14.68 27.64 0.25
C SER A 65 13.20 27.40 -0.12
N PRO A 66 12.25 28.05 0.59
CA PRO A 66 10.81 27.95 0.33
C PRO A 66 10.43 28.19 -1.13
N TYR A 67 9.61 27.29 -1.67
CA TYR A 67 8.88 27.50 -2.92
C TYR A 67 7.53 26.77 -2.86
N ILE A 68 6.57 27.26 -3.65
CA ILE A 68 5.29 26.63 -3.91
C ILE A 68 5.37 25.99 -5.30
N LEU A 69 4.87 24.76 -5.39
CA LEU A 69 4.78 23.97 -6.61
C LEU A 69 3.32 23.67 -6.88
N GLU A 70 2.88 23.93 -8.11
CA GLU A 70 1.56 23.56 -8.59
C GLU A 70 1.64 22.62 -9.78
N ARG A 71 0.93 21.50 -9.65
CA ARG A 71 0.75 20.51 -10.71
C ARG A 71 -0.66 20.69 -11.29
N ARG A 72 -0.75 21.29 -12.47
CA ARG A 72 -2.02 21.53 -13.17
C ARG A 72 -2.35 20.43 -14.18
N PRO A 73 -3.64 20.27 -14.57
CA PRO A 73 -4.02 19.34 -15.63
C PRO A 73 -3.32 19.58 -16.98
N SER A 74 -2.92 20.82 -17.28
CA SER A 74 -2.14 21.17 -18.48
C SER A 74 -0.82 20.43 -18.54
N HIS A 75 -0.05 20.40 -17.45
CA HIS A 75 1.25 19.71 -17.45
C HIS A 75 1.07 18.18 -17.50
N MET A 76 -0.07 17.64 -17.04
CA MET A 76 -0.34 16.17 -17.06
C MET A 76 -0.48 15.68 -18.49
N ARG A 77 -1.12 16.49 -19.35
CA ARG A 77 -1.28 16.17 -20.77
C ARG A 77 0.03 16.23 -21.54
N GLN A 78 1.06 16.89 -21.00
CA GLN A 78 2.34 17.10 -21.67
C GLN A 78 3.37 16.02 -21.35
N ASP A 79 3.41 15.52 -20.11
CA ASP A 79 4.45 14.57 -19.68
C ASP A 79 3.96 13.13 -19.51
N GLY A 80 2.64 12.89 -19.41
CA GLY A 80 2.07 11.54 -19.30
C GLY A 80 2.54 10.74 -18.08
N ARG A 81 3.07 11.39 -17.04
CA ARG A 81 3.69 10.70 -15.90
C ARG A 81 2.67 9.95 -15.05
N ASP A 82 2.90 8.65 -14.86
CA ASP A 82 2.11 7.79 -13.98
C ASP A 82 2.97 7.10 -12.92
N GLU A 83 3.47 7.93 -11.99
CA GLU A 83 4.34 7.52 -10.91
C GLU A 83 3.75 7.91 -9.55
N VAL A 84 4.13 7.13 -8.53
CA VAL A 84 3.88 7.44 -7.13
C VAL A 84 5.16 7.95 -6.49
N GLY A 85 5.10 9.15 -5.93
CA GLY A 85 6.16 9.75 -5.13
C GLY A 85 5.92 9.52 -3.65
N ILE A 86 6.90 8.89 -2.99
CA ILE A 86 6.96 8.66 -1.55
C ILE A 86 7.94 9.68 -0.99
N MET A 87 7.43 10.65 -0.23
CA MET A 87 8.21 11.78 0.30
C MET A 87 8.47 11.60 1.78
N LEU A 88 9.71 11.86 2.20
CA LEU A 88 10.16 12.00 3.57
C LEU A 88 10.72 13.41 3.78
N ILE A 89 10.19 14.14 4.76
CA ILE A 89 10.79 15.39 5.21
C ILE A 89 11.93 15.08 6.19
N VAL A 90 13.14 15.51 5.87
CA VAL A 90 14.33 15.34 6.72
C VAL A 90 14.50 16.55 7.65
N ARG A 91 14.28 17.75 7.11
CA ARG A 91 14.37 19.03 7.83
C ARG A 91 13.34 20.02 7.29
N GLY A 92 12.91 20.95 8.14
CA GLY A 92 12.00 22.01 7.76
C GLY A 92 10.54 21.57 7.76
N ASN A 93 9.68 22.39 7.17
CA ASN A 93 8.25 22.17 7.11
C ASN A 93 7.75 22.28 5.68
N GLY A 94 6.80 21.43 5.35
CA GLY A 94 6.15 21.45 4.05
C GLY A 94 4.64 21.37 4.16
N TYR A 95 4.01 21.54 3.01
CA TYR A 95 2.59 21.31 2.81
C TYR A 95 2.42 20.48 1.54
N LEU A 96 1.49 19.54 1.57
CA LEU A 96 1.09 18.79 0.39
C LEU A 96 -0.43 18.72 0.34
N GLU A 97 -0.97 19.03 -0.82
CA GLU A 97 -2.38 18.93 -1.12
C GLU A 97 -2.57 18.19 -2.44
N GLN A 98 -3.42 17.16 -2.41
CA GLN A 98 -3.81 16.46 -3.61
C GLN A 98 -5.21 15.89 -3.47
N VAL A 99 -6.00 15.98 -4.53
CA VAL A 99 -7.39 15.55 -4.56
C VAL A 99 -8.23 16.36 -3.55
N ASN A 100 -8.59 15.78 -2.40
CA ASN A 100 -9.39 16.39 -1.34
C ASN A 100 -8.67 16.38 0.02
N ASN A 101 -7.38 16.03 0.03
CA ASN A 101 -6.58 15.90 1.24
C ASN A 101 -5.43 16.91 1.23
N GLY A 102 -5.23 17.61 2.34
CA GLY A 102 -4.12 18.51 2.58
C GLY A 102 -3.47 18.22 3.93
N SER A 103 -2.15 18.18 3.98
CA SER A 103 -1.41 17.87 5.20
C SER A 103 -0.21 18.80 5.37
N LEU A 104 -0.04 19.32 6.59
CA LEU A 104 1.23 19.91 7.03
C LEU A 104 2.21 18.79 7.36
N LEU A 105 3.44 18.95 6.90
CA LEU A 105 4.52 17.98 7.03
C LEU A 105 5.67 18.60 7.82
N GLY A 106 6.23 17.81 8.72
CA GLY A 106 7.44 18.13 9.46
C GLY A 106 8.45 16.97 9.42
N PRO A 107 9.61 17.14 10.06
CA PRO A 107 10.68 16.15 10.01
C PRO A 107 10.21 14.75 10.46
N GLY A 108 10.53 13.74 9.66
CA GLY A 108 10.12 12.35 9.89
C GLY A 108 8.75 11.98 9.32
N ASP A 109 7.94 12.95 8.88
CA ASP A 109 6.66 12.66 8.25
C ASP A 109 6.87 12.04 6.86
N ILE A 110 6.07 11.01 6.58
CA ILE A 110 5.97 10.36 5.28
C ILE A 110 4.64 10.76 4.66
N SER A 111 4.65 11.12 3.38
CA SER A 111 3.43 11.33 2.60
C SER A 111 3.57 10.82 1.17
N PHE A 112 2.43 10.69 0.49
CA PHE A 112 2.36 10.19 -0.88
C PHE A 112 1.74 11.22 -1.82
N GLN A 113 2.28 11.28 -3.02
CA GLN A 113 1.75 12.06 -4.13
C GLN A 113 1.74 11.19 -5.40
N THR A 114 0.75 11.36 -6.26
CA THR A 114 0.77 10.79 -7.61
C THR A 114 0.98 11.89 -8.64
N TRP A 115 1.85 11.68 -9.62
CA TRP A 115 2.09 12.70 -10.66
C TRP A 115 0.99 12.72 -11.75
N GLY A 116 0.13 11.70 -11.77
CA GLY A 116 -1.04 11.60 -12.64
C GLY A 116 -2.29 12.33 -12.12
N ARG A 117 -2.18 13.18 -11.10
CA ARG A 117 -3.30 14.01 -10.59
C ARG A 117 -2.85 15.45 -10.34
N PRO A 118 -3.75 16.44 -10.45
CA PRO A 118 -3.43 17.80 -10.06
C PRO A 118 -3.23 17.90 -8.54
N GLY A 119 -2.42 18.86 -8.10
CA GLY A 119 -2.15 19.09 -6.68
C GLY A 119 -1.19 20.26 -6.45
N SER A 120 -1.06 20.65 -5.19
CA SER A 120 -0.14 21.70 -4.75
C SER A 120 0.82 21.13 -3.70
N ALA A 121 2.05 21.62 -3.67
CA ALA A 121 3.02 21.32 -2.63
C ALA A 121 3.81 22.59 -2.30
N ALA A 122 4.25 22.74 -1.06
CA ALA A 122 5.07 23.88 -0.67
C ALA A 122 6.14 23.49 0.35
N GLY A 123 7.33 24.05 0.21
CA GLY A 123 8.26 24.22 1.32
C GLY A 123 7.89 25.49 2.06
N LEU A 124 7.49 25.39 3.33
CA LEU A 124 7.07 26.53 4.16
C LEU A 124 8.26 27.21 4.84
N THR A 125 9.33 26.46 5.06
CA THR A 125 10.63 26.91 5.58
C THR A 125 11.75 26.33 4.72
N ASP A 126 13.00 26.72 4.96
CA ASP A 126 14.14 26.02 4.39
C ASP A 126 14.03 24.53 4.74
N PHE A 127 14.04 23.68 3.71
CA PHE A 127 13.68 22.28 3.88
C PHE A 127 14.69 21.34 3.22
N GLU A 128 14.68 20.11 3.73
CA GLU A 128 15.38 18.98 3.16
C GLU A 128 14.37 17.85 3.00
N GLU A 129 14.23 17.33 1.78
CA GLU A 129 13.37 16.17 1.48
C GLU A 129 14.15 15.07 0.76
N ILE A 130 13.76 13.83 1.03
CA ILE A 130 14.11 12.68 0.20
C ILE A 130 12.81 12.15 -0.40
N ARG A 131 12.82 11.91 -1.70
CA ARG A 131 11.67 11.38 -2.42
C ARG A 131 12.07 10.18 -3.25
N LEU A 132 11.33 9.09 -3.11
CA LEU A 132 11.40 7.93 -3.99
C LEU A 132 10.20 7.96 -4.94
N THR A 133 10.43 7.95 -6.24
CA THR A 133 9.37 7.71 -7.23
C THR A 133 9.45 6.30 -7.76
N VAL A 134 8.29 5.65 -7.89
CA VAL A 134 8.15 4.33 -8.50
C VAL A 134 6.99 4.33 -9.49
N PRO A 135 7.01 3.46 -10.53
CA PRO A 135 5.86 3.28 -11.40
C PRO A 135 4.59 2.94 -10.61
N ARG A 136 3.44 3.51 -10.99
CA ARG A 136 2.17 3.29 -10.28
C ARG A 136 1.80 1.80 -10.19
N ALA A 137 2.05 1.03 -11.25
CA ALA A 137 1.81 -0.41 -11.27
C ALA A 137 2.65 -1.16 -10.22
N THR A 138 3.93 -0.79 -10.06
CA THR A 138 4.82 -1.37 -9.05
C THR A 138 4.33 -1.05 -7.65
N PHE A 139 3.94 0.20 -7.38
CA PHE A 139 3.36 0.59 -6.09
C PHE A 139 2.07 -0.19 -5.79
N LEU A 140 1.17 -0.31 -6.78
CA LEU A 140 -0.08 -1.05 -6.65
C LEU A 140 0.15 -2.51 -6.26
N ALA A 141 1.13 -3.18 -6.90
CA ALA A 141 1.44 -4.58 -6.64
C ALA A 141 2.01 -4.83 -5.24
N HIS A 142 2.81 -3.90 -4.69
CA HIS A 142 3.51 -4.10 -3.42
C HIS A 142 2.77 -3.52 -2.21
N VAL A 143 2.13 -2.37 -2.39
CA VAL A 143 1.58 -1.57 -1.29
C VAL A 143 0.05 -1.52 -1.34
N GLY A 144 -0.52 -1.30 -2.53
CA GLY A 144 -1.95 -1.16 -2.74
C GLY A 144 -2.31 0.11 -3.52
N ASN A 145 -3.60 0.46 -3.57
CA ASN A 145 -4.04 1.61 -4.36
C ASN A 145 -3.57 2.93 -3.70
N VAL A 146 -2.70 3.68 -4.39
CA VAL A 146 -2.19 4.97 -3.89
C VAL A 146 -3.31 5.96 -3.56
N ASP A 147 -4.44 5.89 -4.25
CA ASP A 147 -5.56 6.82 -4.01
C ASP A 147 -6.18 6.64 -2.61
N ASP A 148 -5.97 5.50 -1.95
CA ASP A 148 -6.40 5.27 -0.55
C ASP A 148 -5.49 6.01 0.46
N PHE A 149 -4.33 6.49 0.00
CA PHE A 149 -3.24 7.03 0.82
C PHE A 149 -2.77 8.43 0.40
N ALA A 150 -3.14 8.89 -0.80
CA ALA A 150 -2.63 10.13 -1.38
C ALA A 150 -2.91 11.35 -0.48
N ALA A 151 -1.87 12.17 -0.29
CA ALA A 151 -1.85 13.35 0.58
C ALA A 151 -2.28 13.13 2.05
N ARG A 152 -2.26 11.87 2.53
CA ARG A 152 -2.40 11.54 3.96
C ARG A 152 -1.03 11.57 4.64
N LYS A 153 -1.03 12.06 5.89
CA LYS A 153 0.11 11.97 6.80
C LYS A 153 0.10 10.64 7.54
N PHE A 154 1.24 9.95 7.55
CA PHE A 154 1.45 8.77 8.41
C PHE A 154 2.08 9.24 9.71
N ALA A 155 1.34 9.12 10.83
CA ALA A 155 1.81 9.47 12.17
C ALA A 155 3.14 8.80 12.53
N ALA A 156 3.95 9.44 13.37
CA ALA A 156 5.22 8.89 13.82
C ALA A 156 5.04 7.55 14.57
N GLY A 157 6.00 6.64 14.39
CA GLY A 157 6.05 5.35 15.06
C GLY A 157 7.31 4.56 14.66
N PRO A 158 7.63 3.45 15.34
CA PRO A 158 8.90 2.75 15.13
C PRO A 158 9.13 2.27 13.68
N LEU A 159 8.06 1.88 12.98
CA LEU A 159 8.17 1.49 11.56
C LEU A 159 8.38 2.69 10.63
N ASN A 160 7.81 3.85 10.94
CA ASN A 160 8.09 5.09 10.20
C ASN A 160 9.56 5.50 10.37
N GLU A 161 10.08 5.40 11.59
CA GLU A 161 11.49 5.69 11.87
C GLU A 161 12.42 4.74 11.12
N LEU A 162 12.10 3.44 11.08
CA LEU A 162 12.85 2.45 10.31
C LEU A 162 12.79 2.73 8.80
N PHE A 163 11.61 3.03 8.27
CA PHE A 163 11.47 3.41 6.86
C PHE A 163 12.25 4.70 6.55
N ALA A 164 12.18 5.70 7.41
CA ALA A 164 12.91 6.96 7.24
C ALA A 164 14.43 6.75 7.27
N ALA A 165 14.92 5.92 8.20
CA ALA A 165 16.33 5.54 8.27
C ALA A 165 16.78 4.78 7.02
N TYR A 166 15.95 3.84 6.55
CA TYR A 166 16.19 3.10 5.32
C TYR A 166 16.30 4.04 4.11
N LEU A 167 15.33 4.96 3.95
CA LEU A 167 15.29 5.86 2.80
C LEU A 167 16.47 6.84 2.80
N LYS A 168 16.90 7.31 3.97
CA LYS A 168 18.14 8.11 4.13
C LYS A 168 19.38 7.32 3.72
N ALA A 169 19.51 6.08 4.20
CA ALA A 169 20.65 5.21 3.87
C ALA A 169 20.68 4.88 2.36
N PHE A 170 19.51 4.65 1.77
CA PHE A 170 19.38 4.40 0.34
C PHE A 170 19.80 5.64 -0.46
N ALA A 171 19.27 6.83 -0.14
CA ALA A 171 19.66 8.07 -0.81
C ALA A 171 21.18 8.36 -0.71
N GLY A 172 21.80 8.07 0.45
CA GLY A 172 23.25 8.22 0.62
C GLY A 172 24.11 7.21 -0.14
N SER A 173 23.52 6.08 -0.56
CA SER A 173 24.24 4.98 -1.22
C SER A 173 23.98 4.90 -2.72
N VAL A 174 22.88 5.49 -3.22
CA VAL A 174 22.35 5.28 -4.58
C VAL A 174 23.37 5.59 -5.68
N THR A 175 24.24 6.58 -5.50
CA THR A 175 25.26 6.97 -6.49
C THR A 175 26.33 5.91 -6.74
N LYS A 176 26.45 4.92 -5.83
CA LYS A 176 27.42 3.82 -5.90
C LYS A 176 26.76 2.49 -6.31
N MET A 177 25.45 2.50 -6.54
CA MET A 177 24.66 1.31 -6.81
C MET A 177 24.47 1.11 -8.31
N SER A 178 24.48 -0.15 -8.73
CA SER A 178 24.00 -0.58 -10.05
C SER A 178 22.47 -0.54 -10.13
N ASP A 179 21.94 -0.65 -11.34
CA ASP A 179 20.49 -0.72 -11.57
C ASP A 179 19.83 -1.89 -10.80
N ALA A 180 20.46 -3.06 -10.81
CA ALA A 180 19.97 -4.24 -10.08
C ALA A 180 19.99 -4.05 -8.55
N GLU A 181 21.05 -3.45 -8.00
CA GLU A 181 21.12 -3.13 -6.57
C GLU A 181 20.05 -2.10 -6.19
N THR A 182 19.77 -1.15 -7.09
CA THR A 182 18.72 -0.15 -6.90
C THR A 182 17.34 -0.81 -6.90
N GLY A 183 17.10 -1.80 -7.77
CA GLY A 183 15.87 -2.60 -7.74
C GLY A 183 15.63 -3.28 -6.39
N VAL A 184 16.65 -3.94 -5.83
CA VAL A 184 16.58 -4.56 -4.49
C VAL A 184 16.27 -3.52 -3.42
N ALA A 185 16.87 -2.33 -3.49
CA ALA A 185 16.61 -1.28 -2.51
C ALA A 185 15.21 -0.67 -2.63
N VAL A 186 14.69 -0.52 -3.86
CA VAL A 186 13.30 -0.09 -4.08
C VAL A 186 12.32 -1.12 -3.51
N GLU A 187 12.53 -2.42 -3.77
CA GLU A 187 11.69 -3.48 -3.19
C GLU A 187 11.73 -3.47 -1.65
N GLY A 188 12.91 -3.30 -1.06
CA GLY A 188 13.07 -3.18 0.39
C GLY A 188 12.32 -1.97 0.97
N ALA A 189 12.39 -0.81 0.30
CA ALA A 189 11.64 0.37 0.69
C ALA A 189 10.12 0.11 0.63
N LEU A 190 9.62 -0.48 -0.45
CA LEU A 190 8.20 -0.78 -0.61
C LEU A 190 7.71 -1.82 0.41
N HIS A 191 8.54 -2.81 0.75
CA HIS A 191 8.24 -3.80 1.78
C HIS A 191 8.08 -3.15 3.17
N LEU A 192 9.03 -2.30 3.57
CA LEU A 192 8.95 -1.55 4.83
C LEU A 192 7.73 -0.61 4.85
N LEU A 193 7.48 0.07 3.74
CA LEU A 193 6.35 0.98 3.58
C LEU A 193 5.00 0.27 3.75
N ARG A 194 4.87 -0.93 3.18
CA ARG A 194 3.69 -1.78 3.39
C ARG A 194 3.49 -2.07 4.88
N GLY A 195 4.56 -2.34 5.62
CA GLY A 195 4.54 -2.52 7.07
C GLY A 195 4.06 -1.26 7.81
N VAL A 196 4.57 -0.09 7.44
CA VAL A 196 4.14 1.22 7.98
C VAL A 196 2.63 1.39 7.79
N ILE A 197 2.14 1.27 6.55
CA ILE A 197 0.72 1.46 6.22
C ILE A 197 -0.16 0.46 6.95
N THR A 198 0.25 -0.81 7.00
CA THR A 198 -0.50 -1.87 7.71
C THR A 198 -0.59 -1.55 9.20
N SER A 199 0.51 -1.14 9.84
CA SER A 199 0.53 -0.79 11.26
C SER A 199 -0.29 0.47 11.59
N GLN A 200 -0.35 1.41 10.65
CA GLN A 200 -1.04 2.67 10.83
C GLN A 200 -2.53 2.54 10.61
N ASN A 201 -2.95 1.71 9.66
CA ASN A 201 -4.33 1.28 9.56
C ASN A 201 -4.75 0.59 10.87
N ALA A 202 -3.91 -0.30 11.42
CA ALA A 202 -4.18 -0.92 12.72
C ALA A 202 -4.21 0.06 13.92
N ARG A 203 -3.59 1.25 13.84
CA ARG A 203 -3.55 2.27 14.90
C ARG A 203 -4.61 3.35 14.76
N ALA A 204 -4.96 3.75 13.54
CA ALA A 204 -6.12 4.61 13.26
C ALA A 204 -7.43 3.88 13.57
N ASP A 205 -7.40 2.56 13.48
CA ASP A 205 -8.46 1.64 13.86
C ASP A 205 -8.47 1.38 15.38
N GLY A 206 -8.94 2.36 16.16
CA GLY A 206 -9.79 2.02 17.31
C GLY A 206 -11.03 1.20 16.87
N GLU A 207 -11.28 1.15 15.56
CA GLU A 207 -12.29 0.38 14.87
C GLU A 207 -11.75 -0.22 13.55
N LEU A 208 -11.51 -1.53 13.48
CA LEU A 208 -11.01 -2.26 12.29
C LEU A 208 -11.72 -1.85 10.99
N SER A 209 -11.00 -1.43 9.95
CA SER A 209 -11.57 -1.16 8.62
C SER A 209 -12.39 -2.36 8.09
N THR A 210 -13.44 -2.10 7.30
CA THR A 210 -14.35 -3.14 6.80
C THR A 210 -13.63 -4.28 6.08
N ASN A 211 -12.58 -3.96 5.30
CA ASN A 211 -11.78 -4.96 4.59
C ASN A 211 -10.84 -5.74 5.54
N ALA A 212 -10.21 -5.08 6.51
CA ALA A 212 -9.40 -5.76 7.52
C ALA A 212 -10.25 -6.68 8.40
N LEU A 213 -11.45 -6.23 8.80
CA LEU A 213 -12.42 -7.03 9.52
C LEU A 213 -12.86 -8.25 8.70
N ARG A 214 -13.13 -8.07 7.40
CA ARG A 214 -13.49 -9.17 6.50
C ARG A 214 -12.37 -10.20 6.38
N SER A 215 -11.12 -9.76 6.18
CA SER A 215 -9.96 -10.64 6.12
C SER A 215 -9.71 -11.40 7.43
N LEU A 216 -9.85 -10.71 8.58
CA LEU A 216 -9.70 -11.33 9.89
C LEU A 216 -10.82 -12.34 10.18
N ALA A 217 -12.05 -12.02 9.78
CA ALA A 217 -13.18 -12.93 9.86
C ALA A 217 -12.96 -14.18 8.99
N LEU A 218 -12.52 -14.03 7.74
CA LEU A 218 -12.21 -15.15 6.85
C LEU A 218 -11.11 -16.06 7.43
N ALA A 219 -10.01 -15.48 7.93
CA ALA A 219 -8.95 -16.26 8.58
C ALA A 219 -9.48 -17.02 9.81
N ARG A 220 -10.32 -16.38 10.64
CA ARG A 220 -10.91 -17.05 11.81
C ARG A 220 -11.87 -18.17 11.42
N ILE A 221 -12.62 -17.99 10.34
CA ILE A 221 -13.52 -19.01 9.80
C ILE A 221 -12.73 -20.27 9.46
N GLU A 222 -11.67 -20.16 8.67
CA GLU A 222 -10.83 -21.29 8.24
C GLU A 222 -10.33 -22.15 9.40
N HIS A 223 -9.93 -21.53 10.52
CA HIS A 223 -9.42 -22.24 11.69
C HIS A 223 -10.51 -22.95 12.52
N ARG A 224 -11.78 -22.54 12.41
CA ARG A 224 -12.88 -23.05 13.25
C ARG A 224 -13.96 -23.81 12.50
N LEU A 225 -13.77 -24.10 11.20
CA LEU A 225 -14.76 -24.83 10.39
C LEU A 225 -15.19 -26.19 10.97
N HIS A 226 -14.35 -26.84 11.78
CA HIS A 226 -14.62 -28.14 12.39
C HIS A 226 -15.59 -28.07 13.58
N ASP A 227 -15.77 -26.89 14.17
CA ASP A 227 -16.61 -26.66 15.35
C ASP A 227 -18.07 -26.42 14.92
N PRO A 228 -19.04 -27.26 15.32
CA PRO A 228 -20.45 -27.11 14.94
C PRO A 228 -21.11 -25.88 15.59
N GLU A 229 -20.64 -25.44 16.75
CA GLU A 229 -21.18 -24.26 17.46
C GLU A 229 -20.64 -22.95 16.88
N PHE A 230 -19.64 -23.02 15.99
CA PHE A 230 -19.10 -21.85 15.32
C PHE A 230 -20.09 -21.26 14.31
N GLY A 231 -20.44 -19.99 14.50
CA GLY A 231 -21.34 -19.23 13.64
C GLY A 231 -21.07 -17.71 13.71
N PRO A 232 -21.93 -16.88 13.09
CA PRO A 232 -21.74 -15.43 13.06
C PRO A 232 -21.65 -14.78 14.46
N ASP A 233 -22.42 -15.28 15.44
CA ASP A 233 -22.44 -14.73 16.79
C ASP A 233 -21.14 -15.04 17.55
N THR A 234 -20.67 -16.29 17.50
CA THR A 234 -19.38 -16.67 18.11
C THR A 234 -18.21 -15.98 17.40
N LEU A 235 -18.30 -15.76 16.09
CA LEU A 235 -17.29 -15.04 15.33
C LEU A 235 -17.24 -13.55 15.71
N ALA A 236 -18.39 -12.89 15.88
CA ALA A 236 -18.44 -11.51 16.35
C ALA A 236 -17.82 -11.36 17.75
N ALA A 237 -18.10 -12.31 18.66
CA ALA A 237 -17.51 -12.36 20.00
C ALA A 237 -15.99 -12.60 19.95
N ASP A 238 -15.52 -13.55 19.15
CA ASP A 238 -14.10 -13.85 18.93
C ASP A 238 -13.31 -12.62 18.45
N LEU A 239 -13.94 -11.80 17.61
CA LEU A 239 -13.37 -10.60 17.02
C LEU A 239 -13.62 -9.33 17.84
N ARG A 240 -14.35 -9.44 18.96
CA ARG A 240 -14.73 -8.33 19.85
C ARG A 240 -15.42 -7.17 19.13
N ILE A 241 -16.33 -7.48 18.20
CA ILE A 241 -17.12 -6.50 17.45
C ILE A 241 -18.63 -6.74 17.60
N SER A 242 -19.44 -5.75 17.25
CA SER A 242 -20.89 -5.94 17.18
C SER A 242 -21.30 -6.84 16.01
N ARG A 243 -22.40 -7.58 16.19
CA ARG A 243 -23.02 -8.37 15.12
C ARG A 243 -23.34 -7.51 13.90
N SER A 244 -23.90 -6.33 14.11
CA SER A 244 -24.24 -5.39 13.03
C SER A 244 -23.02 -5.01 12.19
N ARG A 245 -21.85 -4.81 12.82
CA ARG A 245 -20.59 -4.51 12.14
C ARG A 245 -20.08 -5.71 11.32
N LEU A 246 -20.19 -6.93 11.86
CA LEU A 246 -19.84 -8.15 11.14
C LEU A 246 -20.72 -8.35 9.90
N TYR A 247 -22.03 -8.17 10.04
CA TYR A 247 -22.96 -8.30 8.90
C TYR A 247 -22.74 -7.21 7.85
N ALA A 248 -22.51 -5.96 8.27
CA ALA A 248 -22.19 -4.87 7.35
C ALA A 248 -20.92 -5.17 6.53
N ALA A 249 -19.90 -5.79 7.14
CA ALA A 249 -18.66 -6.15 6.45
C ALA A 249 -18.83 -7.21 5.35
N PHE A 250 -19.93 -7.97 5.38
CA PHE A 250 -20.25 -9.01 4.41
C PHE A 250 -21.47 -8.67 3.54
N ALA A 251 -22.00 -7.44 3.63
CA ALA A 251 -23.21 -7.02 2.91
C ALA A 251 -23.03 -6.96 1.38
N GLY A 252 -21.80 -6.77 0.88
CA GLY A 252 -21.50 -6.75 -0.56
C GLY A 252 -21.40 -8.13 -1.23
N GLY A 253 -21.91 -9.19 -0.60
CA GLY A 253 -21.91 -10.56 -1.12
C GLY A 253 -23.05 -11.39 -0.51
N GLU A 254 -22.92 -12.71 -0.46
CA GLU A 254 -23.99 -13.59 0.06
C GLU A 254 -24.16 -13.55 1.59
N GLY A 255 -23.36 -12.73 2.29
CA GLY A 255 -23.40 -12.57 3.73
C GLY A 255 -22.57 -13.60 4.52
N ILE A 256 -22.28 -13.26 5.77
CA ILE A 256 -21.37 -14.02 6.63
C ILE A 256 -21.83 -15.47 6.89
N ALA A 257 -23.13 -15.71 7.03
CA ALA A 257 -23.67 -17.05 7.27
C ALA A 257 -23.52 -17.96 6.04
N ALA A 258 -23.68 -17.41 4.83
CA ALA A 258 -23.40 -18.13 3.60
C ALA A 258 -21.90 -18.43 3.48
N THR A 259 -21.04 -17.43 3.75
CA THR A 259 -19.58 -17.60 3.71
C THR A 259 -19.08 -18.75 4.61
N ILE A 260 -19.59 -18.86 5.85
CA ILE A 260 -19.22 -19.96 6.76
C ILE A 260 -19.69 -21.32 6.21
N ARG A 261 -20.94 -21.39 5.74
CA ARG A 261 -21.52 -22.62 5.19
C ARG A 261 -20.72 -23.10 3.99
N ASP A 262 -20.37 -22.18 3.12
CA ASP A 262 -19.64 -22.40 1.88
C ASP A 262 -18.23 -22.91 2.14
N ALA A 263 -17.50 -22.29 3.06
CA ALA A 263 -16.19 -22.76 3.49
C ALA A 263 -16.25 -24.17 4.12
N ARG A 264 -17.31 -24.49 4.89
CA ARG A 264 -17.52 -25.86 5.40
C ARG A 264 -17.77 -26.86 4.28
N LEU A 265 -18.52 -26.48 3.24
CA LEU A 265 -18.79 -27.31 2.08
C LEU A 265 -17.53 -27.56 1.25
N ASP A 266 -16.70 -26.55 1.02
CA ASP A 266 -15.40 -26.69 0.33
C ASP A 266 -14.48 -27.64 1.08
N ARG A 267 -14.36 -27.47 2.40
CA ARG A 267 -13.59 -28.40 3.24
C ARG A 267 -14.14 -29.83 3.17
N ALA A 268 -15.46 -30.00 3.18
CA ALA A 268 -16.07 -31.32 3.06
C ALA A 268 -15.80 -31.96 1.69
N HIS A 269 -15.86 -31.18 0.61
CA HIS A 269 -15.51 -31.62 -0.73
C HIS A 269 -14.07 -32.12 -0.78
N ASP A 270 -13.11 -31.32 -0.31
CA ASP A 270 -11.69 -31.69 -0.32
C ASP A 270 -11.40 -32.95 0.50
N ARG A 271 -12.07 -33.11 1.65
CA ARG A 271 -11.95 -34.32 2.47
C ARG A 271 -12.58 -35.53 1.80
N ILE A 272 -13.70 -35.39 1.11
CA ILE A 272 -14.30 -36.49 0.34
C ILE A 272 -13.31 -36.93 -0.74
N VAL A 273 -12.75 -35.98 -1.51
CA VAL A 273 -11.76 -36.26 -2.57
C VAL A 273 -10.51 -36.95 -2.01
N MET A 274 -9.97 -36.45 -0.88
CA MET A 274 -8.77 -37.00 -0.25
C MET A 274 -8.99 -38.39 0.34
N MET A 275 -10.15 -38.63 0.96
CA MET A 275 -10.46 -39.87 1.68
C MET A 275 -11.16 -40.92 0.82
N ARG A 276 -11.32 -40.70 -0.50
CA ARG A 276 -11.94 -41.66 -1.44
C ARG A 276 -11.35 -43.07 -1.31
N LYS A 277 -10.03 -43.19 -1.20
CA LYS A 277 -9.31 -44.48 -1.12
C LYS A 277 -9.29 -45.12 0.27
N ALA A 278 -9.78 -44.41 1.29
CA ALA A 278 -9.68 -44.81 2.70
C ALA A 278 -11.01 -45.30 3.31
N GLY A 279 -12.09 -45.41 2.52
CA GLY A 279 -13.39 -45.92 2.99
C GLY A 279 -14.09 -45.02 4.02
N ALA A 280 -13.81 -43.71 4.01
CA ALA A 280 -14.36 -42.79 5.00
C ALA A 280 -15.89 -42.63 4.87
N ARG A 281 -16.59 -42.66 6.02
CA ARG A 281 -18.04 -42.45 6.07
C ARG A 281 -18.35 -40.97 5.88
N ILE A 282 -19.27 -40.64 4.96
CA ILE A 282 -19.78 -39.26 4.73
C ILE A 282 -20.25 -38.62 6.05
N ALA A 283 -20.87 -39.39 6.94
CA ALA A 283 -21.30 -38.93 8.26
C ALA A 283 -20.12 -38.43 9.14
N SER A 284 -18.96 -39.09 9.06
CA SER A 284 -17.75 -38.67 9.78
C SER A 284 -17.13 -37.42 9.15
N ILE A 285 -17.16 -37.32 7.82
CA ILE A 285 -16.64 -36.13 7.10
C ILE A 285 -17.50 -34.91 7.41
N MET A 286 -18.83 -35.00 7.33
CA MET A 286 -19.72 -33.87 7.64
C MET A 286 -19.51 -33.36 9.07
N ALA A 287 -19.42 -34.27 10.04
CA ALA A 287 -19.22 -33.92 11.45
C ALA A 287 -17.89 -33.19 11.64
N SER A 288 -16.84 -33.68 10.97
CA SER A 288 -15.50 -33.08 11.01
C SER A 288 -15.37 -31.71 10.31
N CYS A 289 -16.42 -31.29 9.59
CA CYS A 289 -16.56 -30.00 8.95
C CYS A 289 -17.66 -29.15 9.60
N GLY A 290 -18.10 -29.49 10.81
CA GLY A 290 -19.04 -28.67 11.59
C GLY A 290 -20.51 -28.76 11.15
N PHE A 291 -20.90 -29.79 10.40
CA PHE A 291 -22.32 -30.07 10.11
C PHE A 291 -22.89 -31.09 11.08
N THR A 292 -24.11 -30.84 11.56
CA THR A 292 -24.85 -31.72 12.48
C THR A 292 -26.08 -32.37 11.84
N ASP A 293 -26.63 -31.78 10.76
CA ASP A 293 -27.80 -32.30 10.03
C ASP A 293 -27.38 -32.88 8.66
N PRO A 294 -27.48 -34.22 8.47
CA PRO A 294 -27.14 -34.87 7.20
C PRO A 294 -28.02 -34.44 6.02
N ALA A 295 -29.30 -34.13 6.27
CA ALA A 295 -30.24 -33.74 5.23
C ALA A 295 -29.94 -32.32 4.75
N ALA A 296 -29.68 -31.38 5.67
CA ALA A 296 -29.26 -30.02 5.32
C ALA A 296 -27.90 -30.00 4.61
N PHE A 297 -26.93 -30.79 5.10
CA PHE A 297 -25.61 -30.93 4.45
C PHE A 297 -25.76 -31.42 3.01
N SER A 298 -26.50 -32.52 2.78
CA SER A 298 -26.64 -33.11 1.45
C SER A 298 -27.31 -32.16 0.46
N ARG A 299 -28.32 -31.40 0.89
CA ARG A 299 -28.98 -30.39 0.05
C ARG A 299 -28.03 -29.25 -0.30
N ALA A 300 -27.34 -28.67 0.68
CA ALA A 300 -26.43 -27.56 0.46
C ALA A 300 -25.20 -27.96 -0.39
N PHE A 301 -24.68 -29.18 -0.18
CA PHE A 301 -23.59 -29.75 -0.97
C PHE A 301 -24.02 -29.92 -2.43
N ARG A 302 -25.20 -30.49 -2.69
CA ARG A 302 -25.72 -30.66 -4.04
C ARG A 302 -25.97 -29.32 -4.72
N GLN A 303 -26.46 -28.33 -3.98
CA GLN A 303 -26.67 -26.98 -4.49
C GLN A 303 -25.35 -26.32 -4.93
N ARG A 304 -24.27 -26.50 -4.16
CA ARG A 304 -22.96 -25.90 -4.45
C ARG A 304 -22.17 -26.63 -5.53
N PHE A 305 -22.14 -27.97 -5.51
CA PHE A 305 -21.27 -28.78 -6.36
C PHE A 305 -21.99 -29.57 -7.47
N GLY A 306 -23.32 -29.50 -7.54
CA GLY A 306 -24.13 -30.17 -8.57
C GLY A 306 -24.33 -31.68 -8.39
N CYS A 307 -23.65 -32.32 -7.43
CA CYS A 307 -23.77 -33.76 -7.14
C CYS A 307 -23.96 -34.03 -5.65
N SER A 308 -24.41 -35.23 -5.28
CA SER A 308 -24.47 -35.61 -3.85
C SER A 308 -23.07 -35.91 -3.29
N PRO A 309 -22.84 -35.77 -1.98
CA PRO A 309 -21.59 -36.23 -1.35
C PRO A 309 -21.28 -37.70 -1.62
N ARG A 310 -22.31 -38.55 -1.76
CA ARG A 310 -22.15 -39.97 -2.11
C ARG A 310 -21.75 -40.15 -3.58
N ASP A 311 -22.35 -39.38 -4.47
CA ASP A 311 -22.03 -39.40 -5.90
C ASP A 311 -20.54 -39.02 -6.09
N LEU A 312 -20.09 -37.97 -5.40
CA LEU A 312 -18.69 -37.52 -5.42
C LEU A 312 -17.71 -38.56 -4.85
N LEU A 313 -18.15 -39.37 -3.88
CA LEU A 313 -17.36 -40.47 -3.31
C LEU A 313 -17.26 -41.65 -4.30
N ALA A 314 -18.33 -41.93 -5.04
CA ALA A 314 -18.42 -43.03 -6.01
C ALA A 314 -17.76 -42.73 -7.37
N GLN A 315 -17.62 -41.46 -7.77
CA GLN A 315 -17.00 -41.01 -9.03
C GLN A 315 -15.49 -41.32 -9.19
N GLY A 316 -14.88 -42.07 -8.26
CA GLY A 316 -13.48 -42.50 -8.31
C GLY A 316 -13.27 -44.02 -8.40
N GLU A 317 -14.35 -44.79 -8.60
CA GLU A 317 -14.33 -46.18 -9.05
C GLU A 317 -14.35 -46.24 -10.58
#